data_AF-A0A504YSY9-F1
#
_entry.id   AF-A0A504YSY9-F1
#
_cell.length_a   1.000
_cell.length_b   1.000
_cell.length_c   1.000
_cell.angle_alpha   90.00
_cell.angle_beta   90.00
_cell.angle_gamma   90.00
#
_symmetry.space_group_name_H-M   'P 1'
#
loop_
_entity.id
_entity.type
_entity.pdbx_description
1 polymer ?
#
loop_
_entity_poly.entity_id
_entity_poly.type
_entity_poly.pdbx_seq_one_letter_code
_entity_poly.pdbx_strand_id
1 'polypeptide(L)'
;MELRLLLPHLHRFLVRQNVLHAFYFVNQVDKLRFNRGALLNAGFIESSQIEKDGRKVLFSHNSSKHQPCFPLSDYVALHDVDLLPLDPNILYTWPGDQGPYHPIPAPFHPRYYWYAKYFGGVLIITREQFVHVNGMSNSFWGWGAEDDEFRGRVVRAQYVISSPKTLPLGINSFRSIHNTKLHVRDSSTYYDPRVRRLISTAHGGLSTTNYTVVSRDILRVDGISFVMISVQLKCNMPIDLCQSNVRER
;
A
#
# COMPACT_ATOMS: atom_id res chain seq x y z
N MET A 1 -14.79 5.50 -6.30
CA MET A 1 -15.01 5.22 -7.75
C MET A 1 -13.84 4.43 -8.32
N GLU A 2 -12.64 4.77 -7.87
CA GLU A 2 -11.33 4.23 -8.24
C GLU A 2 -11.24 2.72 -8.02
N LEU A 3 -11.69 2.22 -6.87
CA LEU A 3 -11.70 0.77 -6.57
C LEU A 3 -12.39 -0.05 -7.66
N ARG A 4 -13.54 0.44 -8.16
CA ARG A 4 -14.31 -0.24 -9.21
C ARG A 4 -13.61 -0.21 -10.57
N LEU A 5 -12.69 0.72 -10.80
CA LEU A 5 -11.88 0.79 -12.00
C LEU A 5 -10.59 -0.04 -11.86
N LEU A 6 -9.93 0.04 -10.70
CA LEU A 6 -8.67 -0.66 -10.42
C LEU A 6 -8.86 -2.17 -10.41
N LEU A 7 -9.80 -2.68 -9.61
CA LEU A 7 -9.90 -4.11 -9.34
C LEU A 7 -10.05 -4.96 -10.62
N PRO A 8 -11.01 -4.69 -11.53
CA PRO A 8 -11.12 -5.44 -12.77
C PRO A 8 -9.95 -5.20 -13.74
N HIS A 9 -9.34 -4.01 -13.72
CA HIS A 9 -8.17 -3.70 -14.53
C HIS A 9 -6.96 -4.51 -14.08
N LEU A 10 -6.61 -4.42 -12.80
CA LEU A 10 -5.45 -5.07 -12.20
C LEU A 10 -5.60 -6.59 -12.20
N HIS A 11 -6.80 -7.12 -11.92
CA HIS A 11 -7.07 -8.55 -12.03
C HIS A 11 -6.74 -9.09 -13.43
N ARG A 12 -7.27 -8.47 -14.49
CA ARG A 12 -6.95 -8.87 -15.88
C ARG A 12 -5.47 -8.70 -16.21
N PHE A 13 -4.84 -7.65 -15.70
CA PHE A 13 -3.42 -7.39 -15.89
C PHE A 13 -2.56 -8.52 -15.29
N LEU A 14 -2.84 -8.91 -14.05
CA LEU A 14 -2.15 -9.98 -13.33
C LEU A 14 -2.41 -11.37 -13.94
N VAL A 15 -3.66 -11.67 -14.35
CA VAL A 15 -4.00 -12.93 -15.02
C VAL A 15 -3.20 -13.09 -16.33
N ARG A 16 -3.04 -12.03 -17.12
CA ARG A 16 -2.24 -12.08 -18.37
C ARG A 16 -0.76 -12.34 -18.12
N GLN A 17 -0.26 -12.00 -16.94
CA GLN A 17 1.11 -12.30 -16.50
C GLN A 17 1.23 -13.65 -15.78
N ASN A 18 0.15 -14.42 -15.71
CA ASN A 18 0.07 -15.68 -14.96
C ASN A 18 0.47 -15.54 -13.48
N VAL A 19 0.13 -14.39 -12.89
CA VAL A 19 0.37 -14.11 -11.46
C VAL A 19 -0.84 -14.56 -10.66
N LEU A 20 -0.67 -15.53 -9.77
CA LEU A 20 -1.66 -15.87 -8.75
C LEU A 20 -1.74 -14.74 -7.73
N HIS A 21 -2.96 -14.30 -7.39
CA HIS A 21 -3.14 -13.12 -6.56
C HIS A 21 -4.45 -13.15 -5.77
N ALA A 22 -4.45 -12.43 -4.65
CA ALA A 22 -5.61 -12.07 -3.86
C ALA A 22 -5.55 -10.57 -3.54
N PHE A 23 -6.71 -9.92 -3.42
CA PHE A 23 -6.80 -8.49 -3.16
C PHE A 23 -7.23 -8.23 -1.71
N TYR A 24 -6.45 -7.40 -1.02
CA TYR A 24 -6.73 -6.91 0.32
C TYR A 24 -6.79 -5.39 0.29
N PHE A 25 -7.94 -4.82 0.64
CA PHE A 25 -8.14 -3.39 0.76
C PHE A 25 -8.22 -3.03 2.24
N VAL A 26 -7.36 -2.11 2.67
CA VAL A 26 -7.32 -1.64 4.06
C VAL A 26 -8.04 -0.30 4.14
N ASN A 27 -9.15 -0.28 4.86
CA ASN A 27 -10.03 0.86 5.00
C ASN A 27 -9.81 1.50 6.38
N GLN A 28 -9.27 2.71 6.42
CA GLN A 28 -9.12 3.48 7.65
C GLN A 28 -10.49 4.04 8.05
N VAL A 29 -11.00 3.66 9.23
CA VAL A 29 -12.33 4.09 9.72
C VAL A 29 -12.27 4.92 11.01
N ASP A 30 -11.08 5.23 11.50
CA ASP A 30 -10.90 6.28 12.51
C ASP A 30 -11.00 7.69 11.88
N LYS A 31 -11.04 8.72 12.74
CA LYS A 31 -11.16 10.13 12.34
C LYS A 31 -9.82 10.86 12.25
N LEU A 32 -8.72 10.12 12.23
CA LEU A 32 -7.39 10.71 12.09
C LEU A 32 -7.12 11.00 10.61
N ARG A 33 -6.04 11.73 10.34
CA ARG A 33 -5.51 11.90 8.98
C ARG A 33 -5.18 10.53 8.39
N PHE A 34 -5.26 10.44 7.07
CA PHE A 34 -4.89 9.22 6.36
C PHE A 34 -3.42 8.86 6.63
N ASN A 35 -3.15 7.61 6.97
CA ASN A 35 -1.79 7.14 7.24
C ASN A 35 -1.47 5.91 6.39
N ARG A 36 -0.92 6.16 5.19
CA ARG A 36 -0.63 5.12 4.20
C ARG A 36 0.33 4.05 4.73
N GLY A 37 1.40 4.46 5.41
CA GLY A 37 2.41 3.54 5.94
C GLY A 37 1.83 2.56 6.97
N ALA A 38 1.08 3.08 7.94
CA ALA A 38 0.43 2.25 8.96
C ALA A 38 -0.64 1.32 8.37
N LEU A 39 -1.41 1.77 7.36
CA LEU A 39 -2.40 0.92 6.68
C LEU A 39 -1.74 -0.21 5.90
N LEU A 40 -0.62 0.05 5.21
CA LEU A 40 0.12 -0.98 4.49
C LEU A 40 0.73 -2.02 5.45
N ASN A 41 1.22 -1.58 6.62
CA ASN A 41 1.62 -2.51 7.68
C ASN A 41 0.45 -3.35 8.20
N ALA A 42 -0.70 -2.74 8.48
CA ALA A 42 -1.89 -3.46 8.93
C ALA A 42 -2.36 -4.47 7.87
N GLY A 43 -2.41 -4.09 6.60
CA GLY A 43 -2.74 -4.99 5.49
C GLY A 43 -1.75 -6.15 5.36
N PHE A 44 -0.46 -5.92 5.58
CA PHE A 44 0.55 -6.98 5.60
C PHE A 44 0.29 -7.99 6.72
N ILE A 45 0.05 -7.51 7.94
CA ILE A 45 -0.21 -8.36 9.12
C ILE A 45 -1.50 -9.17 8.90
N GLU A 46 -2.57 -8.50 8.51
CA GLU A 46 -3.90 -9.11 8.36
C GLU A 46 -3.96 -10.09 7.19
N SER A 47 -3.35 -9.77 6.04
CA SER A 47 -3.25 -10.73 4.93
C SER A 47 -2.48 -11.99 5.35
N SER A 48 -1.36 -11.82 6.09
CA SER A 48 -0.58 -12.95 6.59
C SER A 48 -1.41 -13.85 7.52
N GLN A 49 -2.21 -13.27 8.41
CA GLN A 49 -3.09 -14.01 9.31
C GLN A 49 -4.22 -14.71 8.53
N ILE A 50 -4.86 -14.03 7.59
CA ILE A 50 -5.93 -14.60 6.76
C ILE A 50 -5.42 -15.79 5.93
N GLU A 51 -4.24 -15.66 5.33
CA GLU A 51 -3.65 -16.70 4.49
C GLU A 51 -3.18 -17.91 5.31
N LYS A 52 -2.60 -17.71 6.50
CA LYS A 52 -2.13 -18.80 7.38
C LYS A 52 -3.26 -19.47 8.14
N ASP A 53 -4.11 -18.67 8.77
CA ASP A 53 -5.08 -19.13 9.76
C ASP A 53 -6.47 -19.34 9.19
N GLY A 54 -6.73 -18.91 7.94
CA GLY A 54 -7.94 -19.07 7.12
C GLY A 54 -9.23 -19.36 7.91
N ARG A 55 -9.36 -20.60 8.38
CA ARG A 55 -10.48 -21.14 9.17
C ARG A 55 -10.76 -20.47 10.54
N LYS A 56 -9.82 -19.69 11.08
CA LYS A 56 -9.92 -19.05 12.42
C LYS A 56 -10.23 -17.56 12.35
N VAL A 57 -10.13 -16.95 11.17
CA VAL A 57 -10.42 -15.52 11.03
C VAL A 57 -11.93 -15.31 10.90
N LEU A 58 -12.48 -14.49 11.80
CA LEU A 58 -13.89 -14.13 11.77
C LEU A 58 -14.15 -13.05 10.71
N PHE A 59 -15.09 -13.34 9.81
CA PHE A 59 -15.61 -12.41 8.81
C PHE A 59 -17.03 -12.01 9.19
N SER A 60 -17.36 -10.72 9.08
CA SER A 60 -18.59 -10.14 9.65
C SER A 60 -19.89 -10.74 9.09
N HIS A 61 -19.89 -11.21 7.84
CA HIS A 61 -21.09 -11.69 7.15
C HIS A 61 -20.98 -13.12 6.59
N ASN A 62 -20.01 -13.92 7.05
CA ASN A 62 -19.81 -15.26 6.51
C ASN A 62 -20.42 -16.34 7.42
N SER A 63 -21.71 -16.62 7.23
CA SER A 63 -22.45 -17.70 7.91
C SER A 63 -22.25 -19.07 7.26
N SER A 64 -21.42 -19.19 6.22
CA SER A 64 -21.22 -20.46 5.51
C SER A 64 -20.33 -21.42 6.29
N LYS A 65 -20.74 -22.69 6.37
CA LYS A 65 -19.92 -23.81 6.88
C LYS A 65 -18.57 -23.98 6.13
N HIS A 66 -18.42 -23.34 4.97
CA HIS A 66 -17.17 -23.29 4.20
C HIS A 66 -16.65 -21.85 4.20
N GLN A 67 -15.56 -21.61 4.93
CA GLN A 67 -14.80 -20.38 4.82
C GLN A 67 -13.87 -20.44 3.60
N PRO A 68 -13.71 -19.34 2.86
CA PRO A 68 -12.79 -19.31 1.73
C PRO A 68 -11.35 -19.45 2.21
N CYS A 69 -10.60 -20.37 1.59
CA CYS A 69 -9.16 -20.48 1.76
C CYS A 69 -8.47 -19.45 0.85
N PHE A 70 -7.57 -18.66 1.42
CA PHE A 70 -6.70 -17.77 0.66
C PHE A 70 -5.33 -18.43 0.51
N PRO A 71 -4.74 -18.47 -0.69
CA PRO A 71 -3.42 -19.07 -0.88
C PRO A 71 -2.37 -18.28 -0.11
N LEU A 72 -1.38 -18.98 0.44
CA LEU A 72 -0.18 -18.34 0.97
C LEU A 72 0.51 -17.57 -0.16
N SER A 73 0.95 -16.36 0.14
CA SER A 73 1.73 -15.52 -0.77
C SER A 73 3.14 -15.31 -0.23
N ASP A 74 4.13 -15.37 -1.12
CA ASP A 74 5.54 -15.16 -0.76
C ASP A 74 5.93 -13.67 -0.78
N TYR A 75 5.15 -12.83 -1.46
CA TYR A 75 5.41 -11.41 -1.65
C TYR A 75 4.11 -10.61 -1.71
N VAL A 76 4.24 -9.29 -1.53
CA VAL A 76 3.12 -8.35 -1.59
C VAL A 76 3.39 -7.23 -2.58
N ALA A 77 2.33 -6.72 -3.20
CA ALA A 77 2.35 -5.46 -3.95
C ALA A 77 1.65 -4.38 -3.11
N LEU A 78 2.43 -3.45 -2.55
CA LEU A 78 1.94 -2.27 -1.86
C LEU A 78 1.47 -1.28 -2.92
N HIS A 79 0.17 -0.97 -2.98
CA HIS A 79 -0.41 -0.40 -4.20
C HIS A 79 -1.41 0.73 -3.92
N ASP A 80 -1.19 1.88 -4.56
CA ASP A 80 -2.16 2.99 -4.53
C ASP A 80 -3.40 2.62 -5.34
N VAL A 81 -4.59 2.96 -4.82
CA VAL A 81 -5.87 2.54 -5.44
C VAL A 81 -6.14 3.23 -6.79
N ASP A 82 -5.42 4.30 -7.10
CA ASP A 82 -5.65 5.17 -8.24
C ASP A 82 -4.57 5.09 -9.33
N LEU A 83 -3.67 4.10 -9.28
CA LEU A 83 -2.66 3.85 -10.31
C LEU A 83 -3.01 2.61 -11.13
N LEU A 84 -3.09 2.73 -12.46
CA LEU A 84 -3.38 1.60 -13.35
C LEU A 84 -2.15 1.30 -14.23
N PRO A 85 -1.53 0.12 -14.15
CA PRO A 85 -0.46 -0.26 -15.08
C PRO A 85 -1.04 -0.47 -16.48
N LEU A 86 -0.46 0.16 -17.49
CA LEU A 86 -0.92 0.07 -18.88
C LEU A 86 0.05 -0.71 -19.77
N ASP A 87 1.36 -0.63 -19.49
CA ASP A 87 2.37 -1.33 -20.25
C ASP A 87 2.51 -2.79 -19.77
N PRO A 88 2.31 -3.80 -20.63
CA PRO A 88 2.39 -5.21 -20.23
C PRO A 88 3.79 -5.63 -19.75
N ASN A 89 4.84 -4.84 -20.04
CA ASN A 89 6.21 -5.09 -19.60
C ASN A 89 6.46 -4.66 -18.15
N ILE A 90 5.48 -4.02 -17.49
CA ILE A 90 5.53 -3.78 -16.05
C ILE A 90 5.21 -5.11 -15.35
N LEU A 91 6.25 -5.79 -14.87
CA LEU A 91 6.09 -7.10 -14.24
C LEU A 91 5.57 -6.97 -12.81
N TYR A 92 4.57 -7.79 -12.47
CA TYR A 92 4.07 -7.96 -11.09
C TYR A 92 4.52 -9.28 -10.46
N THR A 93 5.53 -9.92 -11.05
CA THR A 93 6.08 -11.20 -10.58
C THR A 93 6.95 -11.04 -9.34
N TRP A 94 7.42 -12.17 -8.80
CA TRP A 94 8.41 -12.22 -7.71
C TRP A 94 9.57 -11.23 -7.93
N PRO A 95 9.92 -10.39 -6.93
CA PRO A 95 10.93 -9.34 -7.09
C PRO A 95 12.38 -9.87 -6.98
N GLY A 96 12.59 -11.11 -6.56
CA GLY A 96 13.92 -11.67 -6.32
C GLY A 96 14.47 -11.35 -4.92
N ASP A 97 15.58 -11.99 -4.58
CA ASP A 97 16.17 -11.91 -3.23
C ASP A 97 17.02 -10.65 -3.03
N GLN A 98 17.45 -10.02 -4.14
CA GLN A 98 18.31 -8.84 -4.12
C GLN A 98 17.63 -7.60 -3.52
N GLY A 99 16.30 -7.53 -3.58
CA GLY A 99 15.54 -6.42 -3.02
C GLY A 99 14.18 -6.21 -3.71
N PRO A 100 13.45 -5.17 -3.31
CA PRO A 100 12.13 -4.91 -3.86
C PRO A 100 12.21 -4.38 -5.29
N TYR A 101 11.11 -4.57 -6.03
CA TYR A 101 10.90 -4.04 -7.35
C TYR A 101 9.91 -2.87 -7.32
N HIS A 102 10.33 -1.72 -7.81
CA HIS A 102 9.55 -0.48 -7.93
C HIS A 102 9.05 -0.34 -9.38
N PRO A 103 7.77 -0.66 -9.67
CA PRO A 103 7.26 -0.73 -11.04
C PRO A 103 7.07 0.63 -11.72
N ILE A 104 6.90 1.70 -10.93
CA ILE A 104 6.62 3.07 -11.39
C ILE A 104 7.70 4.06 -10.94
N PRO A 105 8.96 3.91 -11.41
CA PRO A 105 10.02 4.85 -11.09
C PRO A 105 9.69 6.24 -11.66
N ALA A 106 10.38 7.27 -11.15
CA ALA A 106 10.15 8.66 -11.55
C ALA A 106 9.97 8.85 -13.06
N PRO A 107 10.87 8.39 -13.96
CA PRO A 107 10.73 8.62 -15.41
C PRO A 107 9.38 8.20 -16.03
N PHE A 108 8.66 7.27 -15.38
CA PHE A 108 7.35 6.78 -15.83
C PHE A 108 6.19 7.25 -14.94
N HIS A 109 6.45 8.03 -13.89
CA HIS A 109 5.41 8.53 -13.00
C HIS A 109 4.79 9.84 -13.53
N PRO A 110 3.46 9.91 -13.76
CA PRO A 110 2.81 11.06 -14.41
C PRO A 110 2.96 12.39 -13.64
N ARG A 111 3.23 12.32 -12.32
CA ARG A 111 3.37 13.50 -11.43
C ARG A 111 4.77 13.73 -10.87
N TYR A 112 5.58 12.70 -10.72
CA TYR A 112 6.82 12.72 -9.92
C TYR A 112 8.06 12.47 -10.78
N TYR A 113 7.95 12.71 -12.09
CA TYR A 113 9.01 12.44 -13.05
C TYR A 113 10.33 13.18 -12.82
N TRP A 114 10.28 14.29 -12.09
CA TRP A 114 11.43 15.10 -11.73
C TRP A 114 12.13 14.62 -10.45
N TYR A 115 11.52 13.71 -9.67
CA TYR A 115 12.06 13.29 -8.38
C TYR A 115 12.78 11.94 -8.48
N ALA A 116 14.07 11.94 -8.81
CA ALA A 116 14.83 10.71 -9.08
C ALA A 116 14.82 9.66 -7.95
N LYS A 117 14.58 10.06 -6.69
CA LYS A 117 14.51 9.17 -5.53
C LYS A 117 13.08 8.71 -5.20
N TYR A 118 12.08 9.06 -6.01
CA TYR A 118 10.69 8.66 -5.82
C TYR A 118 10.56 7.15 -5.59
N PHE A 119 9.77 6.76 -4.57
CA PHE A 119 9.59 5.37 -4.16
C PHE A 119 8.14 5.07 -3.71
N GLY A 120 7.19 5.93 -4.08
CA GLY A 120 5.77 5.76 -3.77
C GLY A 120 5.00 5.01 -4.87
N GLY A 121 3.67 5.06 -4.77
CA GLY A 121 2.77 4.54 -5.81
C GLY A 121 2.55 3.04 -5.70
N VAL A 122 3.44 2.26 -6.32
CA VAL A 122 3.39 0.80 -6.30
C VAL A 122 4.76 0.26 -5.93
N LEU A 123 4.84 -0.72 -5.03
CA LEU A 123 6.07 -1.42 -4.69
C LEU A 123 5.81 -2.90 -4.51
N ILE A 124 6.69 -3.74 -5.06
CA ILE A 124 6.63 -5.19 -4.94
C ILE A 124 7.80 -5.66 -4.07
N ILE A 125 7.51 -6.35 -2.98
CA ILE A 125 8.49 -6.72 -1.96
C ILE A 125 8.14 -8.09 -1.37
N THR A 126 9.14 -8.94 -1.12
CA THR A 126 8.88 -10.24 -0.48
C THR A 126 8.40 -10.03 0.95
N ARG A 127 7.62 -10.99 1.48
CA ARG A 127 7.16 -10.91 2.87
C ARG A 127 8.34 -10.89 3.84
N GLU A 128 9.39 -11.65 3.54
CA GLU A 128 10.64 -11.66 4.31
C GLU A 128 11.34 -10.29 4.29
N GLN A 129 11.54 -9.69 3.11
CA GLN A 129 12.15 -8.38 2.95
C GLN A 129 11.37 -7.30 3.72
N PHE A 130 10.03 -7.32 3.63
CA PHE A 130 9.18 -6.36 4.34
C PHE A 130 9.29 -6.50 5.86
N VAL A 131 9.36 -7.73 6.39
CA VAL A 131 9.62 -7.99 7.81
C VAL A 131 11.02 -7.53 8.21
N HIS A 132 12.05 -7.83 7.40
CA HIS A 132 13.44 -7.48 7.69
C HIS A 132 13.65 -5.97 7.83
N VAL A 133 13.01 -5.16 6.97
CA VAL A 133 13.05 -3.68 7.09
C VAL A 133 12.11 -3.12 8.15
N ASN A 134 11.41 -3.99 8.90
CA ASN A 134 10.36 -3.65 9.86
C ASN A 134 9.24 -2.78 9.24
N GLY A 135 8.82 -3.11 8.02
CA GLY A 135 7.76 -2.41 7.28
C GLY A 135 7.94 -0.89 7.20
N MET A 136 6.83 -0.19 6.99
CA MET A 136 6.80 1.28 6.86
C MET A 136 6.72 1.96 8.23
N SER A 137 7.14 3.21 8.33
CA SER A 137 6.88 4.02 9.53
C SER A 137 5.39 4.26 9.76
N ASN A 138 4.96 4.24 11.03
CA ASN A 138 3.59 4.56 11.44
C ASN A 138 3.37 6.06 11.73
N SER A 139 4.41 6.88 11.60
CA SER A 139 4.41 8.28 12.09
C SER A 139 4.02 9.33 11.05
N PHE A 140 3.73 8.93 9.81
CA PHE A 140 3.38 9.85 8.71
C PHE A 140 1.86 9.97 8.57
N TRP A 141 1.31 11.01 9.20
CA TRP A 141 -0.11 11.33 9.20
C TRP A 141 -0.40 12.45 8.20
N GLY A 142 -1.19 12.17 7.16
CA GLY A 142 -1.39 13.04 6.00
C GLY A 142 -0.56 12.61 4.79
N TRP A 143 -0.51 13.47 3.76
CA TRP A 143 0.20 13.17 2.52
C TRP A 143 1.71 13.40 2.64
N GLY A 144 2.49 12.38 2.29
CA GLY A 144 3.87 12.47 1.81
C GLY A 144 4.97 12.09 2.82
N ALA A 145 6.15 11.80 2.27
CA ALA A 145 7.41 11.49 2.94
C ALA A 145 7.50 10.11 3.62
N GLU A 146 6.42 9.34 3.70
CA GLU A 146 6.46 7.98 4.23
C GLU A 146 7.18 7.01 3.28
N ASP A 147 7.08 7.26 1.97
CA ASP A 147 7.79 6.53 0.92
C ASP A 147 9.29 6.87 0.90
N ASP A 148 9.65 8.13 1.12
CA ASP A 148 11.04 8.56 1.28
C ASP A 148 11.74 7.88 2.46
N GLU A 149 11.06 7.83 3.62
CA GLU A 149 11.56 7.15 4.82
C GLU A 149 11.69 5.65 4.60
N PHE A 150 10.68 5.03 3.97
CA PHE A 150 10.69 3.61 3.68
C PHE A 150 11.80 3.23 2.70
N ARG A 151 12.04 4.06 1.67
CA ARG A 151 13.21 3.90 0.78
C ARG A 151 14.51 3.90 1.58
N GLY A 152 14.62 4.78 2.56
CA GLY A 152 15.76 4.83 3.49
C GLY A 152 15.96 3.52 4.24
N ARG A 153 14.88 2.86 4.70
CA ARG A 153 14.95 1.54 5.35
C ARG A 153 15.48 0.47 4.42
N VAL A 154 14.93 0.39 3.20
CA VAL A 154 15.32 -0.60 2.18
C VAL A 154 16.81 -0.47 1.86
N VAL A 155 17.30 0.75 1.62
CA VAL A 155 18.71 0.98 1.30
C VAL A 155 19.62 0.69 2.50
N ARG A 156 19.23 1.04 3.73
CA ARG A 156 20.01 0.73 4.94
C ARG A 156 20.09 -0.77 5.21
N ALA A 157 19.08 -1.54 4.82
CA ALA A 157 19.07 -3.00 4.87
C ALA A 157 19.86 -3.65 3.70
N GLN A 158 20.57 -2.85 2.90
CA GLN A 158 21.41 -3.28 1.78
C GLN A 158 20.66 -3.96 0.63
N TYR A 159 19.35 -3.75 0.53
CA TYR A 159 18.59 -4.23 -0.62
C TYR A 159 18.79 -3.34 -1.85
N VAL A 160 18.87 -3.96 -3.01
CA VAL A 160 18.92 -3.31 -4.31
C VAL A 160 17.49 -3.09 -4.81
N ILE A 161 17.10 -1.83 -4.95
CA ILE A 161 15.83 -1.46 -5.58
C ILE A 161 15.95 -1.66 -7.08
N SER A 162 15.14 -2.54 -7.64
CA SER A 162 15.03 -2.75 -9.08
C SER A 162 13.82 -2.00 -9.67
N SER A 163 13.91 -1.60 -10.94
CA SER A 163 12.83 -0.91 -11.66
C SER A 163 12.95 -1.20 -13.16
N PRO A 164 11.88 -1.02 -13.96
CA PRO A 164 12.00 -0.98 -15.41
C PRO A 164 13.01 0.09 -15.84
N LYS A 165 13.94 -0.29 -16.72
CA LYS A 165 14.87 0.68 -17.34
C LYS A 165 14.25 1.38 -18.54
N THR A 166 13.42 0.65 -19.27
CA THR A 166 12.73 1.12 -20.48
C THR A 166 11.35 0.49 -20.54
N LEU A 167 10.34 1.28 -20.90
CA LEU A 167 8.99 0.82 -21.16
C LEU A 167 8.55 1.39 -22.51
N PRO A 168 8.01 0.56 -23.43
CA PRO A 168 7.51 1.03 -24.72
C PRO A 168 6.55 2.23 -24.63
N LEU A 169 5.69 2.27 -23.60
CA LEU A 169 4.74 3.38 -23.42
C LEU A 169 5.33 4.60 -22.69
N GLY A 170 6.57 4.53 -22.18
CA GLY A 170 7.22 5.64 -21.49
C GLY A 170 6.39 6.21 -20.34
N ILE A 171 6.12 7.52 -20.34
CA ILE A 171 5.29 8.19 -19.32
C ILE A 171 3.83 7.71 -19.30
N ASN A 172 3.35 7.08 -20.39
CA ASN A 172 2.00 6.53 -20.47
C ASN A 172 1.91 5.09 -19.93
N SER A 173 3.00 4.56 -19.36
CA SER A 173 3.02 3.19 -18.82
C SER A 173 2.12 3.02 -17.60
N PHE A 174 1.77 4.11 -16.93
CA PHE A 174 0.77 4.14 -15.86
C PHE A 174 -0.27 5.23 -16.10
N ARG A 175 -1.51 4.95 -15.75
CA ARG A 175 -2.59 5.94 -15.72
C ARG A 175 -3.01 6.19 -14.28
N SER A 176 -2.83 7.43 -13.83
CA SER A 176 -3.43 7.93 -12.60
C SER A 176 -4.90 8.26 -12.84
N ILE A 177 -5.80 7.58 -12.13
CA ILE A 177 -7.26 7.85 -12.11
C ILE A 177 -7.67 8.71 -10.90
N HIS A 178 -6.70 9.33 -10.25
CA HIS A 178 -6.90 10.20 -9.09
C HIS A 178 -7.83 11.38 -9.40
N ASN A 179 -8.98 11.44 -8.73
CA ASN A 179 -9.88 12.58 -8.84
C ASN A 179 -9.44 13.71 -7.90
N THR A 180 -8.66 14.67 -8.40
CA THR A 180 -8.12 15.79 -7.60
C THR A 180 -9.18 16.71 -7.01
N LYS A 181 -10.41 16.72 -7.55
CA LYS A 181 -11.51 17.55 -7.04
C LYS A 181 -12.21 16.89 -5.85
N LEU A 182 -12.36 15.56 -5.88
CA LEU A 182 -12.99 14.81 -4.79
C LEU A 182 -11.98 14.41 -3.71
N HIS A 183 -10.75 14.07 -4.10
CA HIS A 183 -9.72 13.51 -3.22
C HIS A 183 -8.54 14.48 -3.12
N VAL A 184 -8.76 15.59 -2.40
CA VAL A 184 -7.71 16.58 -2.13
C VAL A 184 -6.65 15.96 -1.22
N ARG A 185 -5.37 16.14 -1.57
CA ARG A 185 -4.25 15.70 -0.73
C ARG A 185 -4.20 16.55 0.54
N ASP A 186 -4.20 15.88 1.67
CA ASP A 186 -3.97 16.52 2.95
C ASP A 186 -2.47 16.77 3.17
N SER A 187 -1.96 17.88 2.64
CA SER A 187 -0.54 18.24 2.73
C SER A 187 -0.19 19.13 3.92
N SER A 188 -1.10 19.35 4.88
CA SER A 188 -0.87 20.38 5.91
C SER A 188 0.24 20.01 6.90
N THR A 189 0.56 18.73 7.04
CA THR A 189 1.66 18.23 7.88
C THR A 189 2.97 18.07 7.10
N TYR A 190 2.93 18.11 5.77
CA TYR A 190 4.08 17.77 4.90
C TYR A 190 5.31 18.66 5.13
N TYR A 191 5.10 19.95 5.39
CA TYR A 191 6.18 20.92 5.64
C TYR A 191 6.48 21.12 7.13
N ASP A 192 5.78 20.44 8.04
CA ASP A 192 6.05 20.55 9.47
C ASP A 192 7.47 20.02 9.77
N PRO A 193 8.34 20.79 10.44
CA PRO A 193 9.71 20.37 10.73
C PRO A 193 9.80 19.05 11.53
N ARG A 194 8.80 18.77 12.39
CA ARG A 194 8.72 17.52 13.16
C ARG A 194 8.51 16.34 12.22
N VAL A 195 7.64 16.50 11.21
CA VAL A 195 7.36 15.46 10.19
C VAL A 195 8.54 15.29 9.27
N ARG A 196 9.18 16.38 8.81
CA ARG A 196 10.35 16.28 7.92
C ARG A 196 11.53 15.56 8.56
N ARG A 197 11.72 15.73 9.87
CA ARG A 197 12.77 15.02 10.62
C ARG A 197 12.56 13.50 10.62
N LEU A 198 11.31 13.03 10.58
CA LEU A 198 11.00 11.60 10.57
C LEU A 198 11.62 10.85 9.38
N ILE A 199 11.89 11.51 8.25
CA ILE A 199 12.51 10.88 7.08
C ILE A 199 13.82 10.17 7.45
N SER A 200 14.57 10.71 8.41
CA SER A 200 15.82 10.11 8.90
C SER A 200 15.75 9.57 10.33
N THR A 201 14.75 9.97 11.12
CA THR A 201 14.69 9.64 12.56
C THR A 201 13.46 8.82 12.96
N ALA A 202 12.62 8.38 12.02
CA ALA A 202 11.46 7.56 12.38
C ALA A 202 11.91 6.25 13.03
N HIS A 203 11.26 5.90 14.13
CA HIS A 203 11.46 4.66 14.86
C HIS A 203 10.17 3.81 14.82
N GLY A 204 10.31 2.52 15.08
CA GLY A 204 9.20 1.56 14.95
C GLY A 204 8.88 1.23 13.49
N GLY A 205 7.74 0.58 13.28
CA GLY A 205 7.24 0.17 11.96
C GLY A 205 6.26 -0.98 12.10
N LEU A 206 6.41 -2.03 11.29
CA LEU A 206 5.55 -3.21 11.27
C LEU A 206 5.30 -3.78 12.68
N SER A 207 6.36 -4.06 13.42
CA SER A 207 6.32 -4.66 14.76
C SER A 207 5.64 -3.78 15.82
N THR A 208 5.51 -2.47 15.56
CA THR A 208 4.91 -1.50 16.48
C THR A 208 3.63 -0.89 15.91
N THR A 209 3.06 -1.47 14.85
CA THR A 209 1.82 -0.97 14.23
C THR A 209 0.66 -1.25 15.18
N ASN A 210 -0.03 -0.19 15.60
CA ASN A 210 -1.08 -0.28 16.61
C ASN A 210 -2.44 0.10 16.01
N TYR A 211 -3.31 -0.88 15.91
CA TYR A 211 -4.63 -0.74 15.30
C TYR A 211 -5.62 -1.74 15.91
N THR A 212 -6.90 -1.48 15.71
CA THR A 212 -7.99 -2.41 16.00
C THR A 212 -8.68 -2.76 14.69
N VAL A 213 -8.94 -4.04 14.43
CA VAL A 213 -9.78 -4.45 13.31
C VAL A 213 -11.24 -4.31 13.70
N VAL A 214 -11.97 -3.49 12.94
CA VAL A 214 -13.41 -3.27 13.12
C VAL A 214 -14.21 -4.33 12.36
N SER A 215 -13.82 -4.62 11.12
CA SER A 215 -14.48 -5.64 10.30
C SER A 215 -13.52 -6.28 9.30
N ARG A 216 -13.86 -7.50 8.90
CA ARG A 216 -13.30 -8.18 7.74
C ARG A 216 -14.46 -8.66 6.88
N ASP A 217 -14.50 -8.20 5.65
CA ASP A 217 -15.62 -8.43 4.74
C ASP A 217 -15.11 -8.96 3.40
N ILE A 218 -15.74 -10.02 2.89
CA ILE A 218 -15.44 -10.52 1.54
C ILE A 218 -16.45 -9.89 0.59
N LEU A 219 -15.94 -8.99 -0.25
CA LEU A 219 -16.75 -8.22 -1.19
C LEU A 219 -16.42 -8.63 -2.63
N ARG A 220 -17.29 -8.26 -3.56
CA ARG A 220 -17.12 -8.56 -4.99
C ARG A 220 -17.42 -7.34 -5.86
N VAL A 221 -16.62 -7.15 -6.91
CA VAL A 221 -16.88 -6.21 -8.01
C VAL A 221 -16.62 -6.96 -9.30
N ASP A 222 -17.56 -6.93 -10.24
CA ASP A 222 -17.47 -7.59 -11.55
C ASP A 222 -17.06 -9.08 -11.44
N GLY A 223 -17.59 -9.78 -10.42
CA GLY A 223 -17.30 -11.19 -10.16
C GLY A 223 -15.98 -11.46 -9.41
N ILE A 224 -15.10 -10.47 -9.28
CA ILE A 224 -13.79 -10.58 -8.62
C ILE A 224 -13.96 -10.34 -7.12
N SER A 225 -13.51 -11.30 -6.32
CA SER A 225 -13.55 -11.21 -4.86
C SER A 225 -12.33 -10.48 -4.30
N PHE A 226 -12.53 -9.73 -3.23
CA PHE A 226 -11.47 -9.12 -2.44
C PHE A 226 -11.86 -9.09 -0.97
N VAL A 227 -10.87 -8.97 -0.09
CA VAL A 227 -11.08 -8.77 1.34
C VAL A 227 -10.98 -7.29 1.67
N MET A 228 -12.03 -6.73 2.23
CA MET A 228 -12.03 -5.41 2.85
C MET A 228 -11.72 -5.57 4.35
N ILE A 229 -10.71 -4.86 4.83
CA ILE A 229 -10.26 -4.87 6.21
C ILE A 229 -10.45 -3.46 6.76
N SER A 230 -11.47 -3.25 7.59
CA SER A 230 -11.71 -1.95 8.20
C SER A 230 -10.95 -1.86 9.52
N VAL A 231 -10.08 -0.87 9.67
CA VAL A 231 -9.20 -0.70 10.84
C VAL A 231 -9.32 0.69 11.44
N GLN A 232 -9.19 0.77 12.76
CA GLN A 232 -8.95 2.00 13.49
C GLN A 232 -7.48 2.04 13.92
N LEU A 233 -6.73 2.98 13.37
CA LEU A 233 -5.35 3.22 13.75
C LEU A 233 -5.28 3.99 15.07
N LYS A 234 -4.23 3.73 15.85
CA LYS A 234 -3.90 4.53 17.04
C LYS A 234 -2.78 5.52 16.71
N CYS A 235 -3.03 6.79 17.03
CA CYS A 235 -2.04 7.85 16.87
C CYS A 235 -0.79 7.59 17.74
N ASN A 236 0.39 7.67 17.13
CA ASN A 236 1.70 7.52 17.79
C ASN A 236 2.52 8.81 17.77
N MET A 237 1.90 9.93 17.41
CA MET A 237 2.51 11.26 17.31
C MET A 237 1.75 12.25 18.21
N PRO A 238 2.29 13.46 18.45
CA PRO A 238 1.49 14.56 18.98
C PRO A 238 0.15 14.68 18.24
N ILE A 239 -0.95 14.81 18.98
CA ILE A 239 -2.30 14.65 18.45
C ILE A 239 -2.63 15.67 17.33
N ASP A 240 -2.01 16.85 17.38
CA ASP A 240 -2.12 17.90 16.37
C ASP A 240 -1.57 17.48 15.00
N LEU A 241 -0.65 16.51 14.96
CA LEU A 241 -0.15 15.92 13.72
C LEU A 241 -1.06 14.80 13.20
N CYS A 242 -1.78 14.10 14.08
CA CYS A 242 -2.68 13.01 13.69
C CYS A 242 -4.08 13.51 13.30
N GLN A 243 -4.54 14.64 13.85
CA GLN A 243 -5.88 15.16 13.59
C GLN A 243 -5.88 16.17 12.44
N SER A 244 -6.89 16.08 11.58
CA SER A 244 -7.13 17.10 10.56
C SER A 244 -7.84 18.30 11.19
N ASN A 245 -7.35 19.52 10.92
CA ASN A 245 -8.08 20.75 11.26
C ASN A 245 -9.22 21.04 10.26
N VAL A 246 -9.37 20.22 9.23
CA VAL A 246 -10.48 20.33 8.28
C VAL A 246 -11.72 19.78 8.97
N ARG A 247 -12.57 20.67 9.47
CA ARG A 247 -13.95 20.32 9.85
C ARG A 247 -14.57 19.58 8.68
N GLU A 248 -14.99 18.34 8.90
CA GLU A 248 -15.77 17.54 7.93
C GLU A 248 -16.88 18.44 7.38
N ARG A 249 -16.90 18.65 6.06
CA ARG A 249 -18.03 19.24 5.34
C ARG A 249 -18.88 18.12 4.77
#